data_AF-A0A554LV35-F1
#
_entry.id   AF-A0A554LV35-F1
#
_cell.length_a   1.000
_cell.length_b   1.000
_cell.length_c   1.000
_cell.angle_alpha   90.00
_cell.angle_beta   90.00
_cell.angle_gamma   90.00
#
_symmetry.space_group_name_H-M   'P 1'
#
loop_
_entity.id
_entity.type
_entity.pdbx_description
1 polymer ?
#
loop_
_entity_poly.entity_id
_entity_poly.type
_entity_poly.pdbx_seq_one_letter_code
_entity_poly.pdbx_strand_id
1 'polypeptide(L)'
;MKTCLPAGRNFWRSFGYIEISNPHKAGDVSYVRSLDAGRFYPRFHIYTQDLFSQEIEINLHLDMKKPSYEGMSAHSGEYDGELVSNEAQRIMNIAGELFKEKSVQLKSLGFKKKESFLNKILKFFNLTN
;
A
#
# COMPACT_ATOMS: atom_id res chain seq x y z
N MET A 1 0.90 -15.39 3.16
CA MET A 1 1.10 -14.71 4.48
C MET A 1 0.21 -13.46 4.50
N LYS A 2 -0.67 -13.28 5.49
CA LYS A 2 -1.68 -12.21 5.51
C LYS A 2 -1.24 -11.10 6.47
N THR A 3 -1.15 -9.84 6.02
CA THR A 3 -0.74 -8.71 6.87
C THR A 3 -1.52 -7.44 6.56
N CYS A 4 -2.10 -6.83 7.60
CA CYS A 4 -3.02 -5.69 7.53
C CYS A 4 -2.30 -4.33 7.57
N LEU A 5 -2.32 -3.51 6.50
CA LEU A 5 -1.63 -2.20 6.47
C LEU A 5 -2.46 -1.14 5.71
N PRO A 6 -2.63 0.12 6.18
CA PRO A 6 -3.27 1.20 5.41
C PRO A 6 -2.36 1.68 4.27
N ALA A 7 -2.65 1.30 3.02
CA ALA A 7 -1.70 1.45 1.91
C ALA A 7 -2.23 2.29 0.72
N GLY A 8 -2.13 3.62 0.84
CA GLY A 8 -2.19 4.50 -0.33
C GLY A 8 -0.90 4.45 -1.16
N ARG A 9 -0.90 5.00 -2.38
CA ARG A 9 0.26 5.03 -3.31
C ARG A 9 1.62 5.31 -2.64
N ASN A 10 1.68 6.28 -1.73
CA ASN A 10 2.92 6.67 -1.06
C ASN A 10 3.48 5.59 -0.13
N PHE A 11 2.61 4.75 0.44
CA PHE A 11 3.03 3.61 1.25
C PHE A 11 3.90 2.67 0.42
N TRP A 12 3.39 2.24 -0.74
CA TRP A 12 4.10 1.33 -1.65
C TRP A 12 5.41 1.89 -2.19
N ARG A 13 5.49 3.21 -2.39
CA ARG A 13 6.73 3.89 -2.78
C ARG A 13 7.84 3.73 -1.74
N SER A 14 7.51 3.72 -0.44
CA SER A 14 8.49 3.49 0.63
C SER A 14 9.13 2.09 0.56
N PHE A 15 8.45 1.13 -0.08
CA PHE A 15 8.96 -0.22 -0.31
C PHE A 15 9.66 -0.38 -1.66
N GLY A 16 9.77 0.68 -2.46
CA GLY A 16 10.35 0.64 -3.81
C GLY A 16 9.40 0.12 -4.89
N TYR A 17 8.10 0.08 -4.62
CA TYR A 17 7.10 -0.33 -5.59
C TYR A 17 6.55 0.88 -6.36
N ILE A 18 6.25 0.65 -7.64
CA ILE A 18 5.63 1.60 -8.55
C ILE A 18 4.21 1.12 -8.85
N GLU A 19 3.27 2.05 -8.81
CA GLU A 19 1.88 1.78 -9.17
C GLU A 19 1.76 1.53 -10.68
N ILE A 20 1.04 0.48 -11.03
CA ILE A 20 0.58 0.19 -12.39
C ILE A 20 -0.94 0.06 -12.39
N SER A 21 -1.58 0.85 -13.24
CA SER A 21 -3.02 0.73 -13.51
C SER A 21 -3.25 -0.20 -14.70
N ASN A 22 -4.20 -1.12 -14.57
CA ASN A 22 -4.65 -1.90 -15.72
C ASN A 22 -5.78 -1.12 -16.44
N PRO A 23 -5.58 -0.65 -17.69
CA PRO A 23 -6.61 0.07 -18.42
C PRO A 23 -7.84 -0.80 -18.72
N HIS A 24 -7.67 -2.13 -18.76
CA HIS A 24 -8.72 -3.10 -19.11
C HIS A 24 -9.56 -3.55 -17.92
N LYS A 25 -9.11 -3.30 -16.69
CA LYS A 25 -9.88 -3.52 -15.46
C LYS A 25 -9.96 -2.19 -14.72
N ALA A 26 -10.94 -1.39 -15.10
CA ALA A 26 -11.16 -0.06 -14.54
C ALA A 26 -11.22 -0.13 -13.01
N GLY A 27 -10.16 0.33 -12.34
CA GLY A 27 -10.07 0.41 -10.88
C GLY A 27 -9.09 -0.56 -10.21
N ASP A 28 -8.58 -1.58 -10.90
CA ASP A 28 -7.60 -2.51 -10.30
C ASP A 28 -6.21 -1.86 -10.30
N VAL A 29 -5.84 -1.29 -9.16
CA VAL A 29 -4.50 -0.78 -8.89
C VAL A 29 -3.62 -1.93 -8.42
N SER A 30 -2.45 -2.06 -9.05
CA SER A 30 -1.43 -3.04 -8.65
C SER A 30 -0.08 -2.36 -8.55
N TYR A 31 0.87 -3.04 -7.90
CA TYR A 31 2.18 -2.44 -7.61
C TYR A 31 3.28 -3.38 -8.04
N VAL A 32 4.33 -2.86 -8.68
CA VAL A 32 5.47 -3.65 -9.15
C VAL A 32 6.80 -3.13 -8.68
N ARG A 33 7.74 -4.05 -8.48
CA ARG A 33 9.14 -3.76 -8.22
C ARG A 33 10.02 -4.68 -9.07
N SER A 34 10.74 -4.11 -10.04
CA SER A 34 11.70 -4.86 -10.85
C SER A 34 12.90 -5.29 -10.00
N LEU A 35 13.39 -6.52 -10.23
CA LEU A 35 14.63 -7.02 -9.64
C LEU A 35 15.87 -6.60 -10.44
N ASP A 36 15.70 -6.36 -11.73
CA ASP A 36 16.77 -5.96 -12.65
C ASP A 36 16.49 -4.54 -13.19
N ALA A 37 17.46 -3.65 -13.03
CA ALA A 37 17.31 -2.25 -13.41
C ALA A 37 17.22 -2.12 -14.94
N GLY A 38 16.17 -1.46 -15.42
CA GLY A 38 15.94 -1.27 -16.86
C GLY A 38 15.33 -2.48 -17.58
N ARG A 39 15.01 -3.58 -16.86
CA ARG A 39 14.24 -4.70 -17.41
C ARG A 39 12.83 -4.76 -16.82
N PHE A 40 11.90 -5.27 -17.64
CA PHE A 40 10.50 -5.46 -17.24
C PHE A 40 10.30 -6.70 -16.36
N TYR A 41 11.14 -7.72 -16.51
CA TYR A 41 11.10 -8.96 -15.76
C TYR A 41 12.55 -9.39 -15.41
N PRO A 42 12.77 -10.12 -14.31
CA PRO A 42 11.78 -10.53 -13.32
C PRO A 42 11.35 -9.38 -12.39
N ARG A 43 10.10 -9.39 -11.93
CA ARG A 43 9.54 -8.36 -11.05
C ARG A 43 8.64 -8.96 -9.99
N PHE A 44 8.65 -8.38 -8.79
CA PHE A 44 7.60 -8.59 -7.83
C PHE A 44 6.37 -7.80 -8.25
N HIS A 45 5.21 -8.40 -8.03
CA HIS A 45 3.92 -7.82 -8.37
C HIS A 45 2.95 -8.08 -7.22
N ILE A 46 2.30 -7.01 -6.77
CA ILE A 46 1.38 -7.00 -5.65
C ILE A 46 0.00 -6.58 -6.14
N TYR A 47 -0.99 -7.43 -5.88
CA TYR A 47 -2.39 -7.04 -5.88
C TYR A 47 -2.82 -6.73 -4.45
N THR A 48 -3.44 -5.57 -4.26
CA THR A 48 -4.00 -5.15 -2.97
C THR A 48 -5.51 -5.30 -3.00
N GLN A 49 -6.07 -5.90 -1.96
CA GLN A 49 -7.50 -5.91 -1.71
C GLN A 49 -7.77 -5.21 -0.39
N ASP A 50 -8.52 -4.11 -0.46
CA ASP A 50 -8.96 -3.42 0.75
C ASP A 50 -9.95 -4.32 1.49
N LEU A 51 -9.67 -4.56 2.77
CA LEU A 51 -10.58 -5.23 3.69
C LEU A 51 -11.34 -4.19 4.52
N PHE A 52 -12.38 -4.64 5.23
CA PHE A 52 -13.04 -3.79 6.23
C PHE A 52 -11.99 -3.36 7.28
N SER A 53 -12.09 -2.12 7.76
CA SER A 53 -11.30 -1.57 8.89
C SER A 53 -9.78 -1.39 8.69
N GLN A 54 -9.35 -0.61 7.68
CA GLN A 54 -7.94 -0.17 7.50
C GLN A 54 -6.92 -1.31 7.29
N GLU A 55 -7.41 -2.51 7.03
CA GLU A 55 -6.62 -3.68 6.70
C GLU A 55 -6.57 -3.82 5.17
N ILE A 56 -5.43 -4.30 4.66
CA ILE A 56 -5.25 -4.59 3.23
C ILE A 56 -4.67 -5.97 3.14
N GLU A 57 -5.34 -6.84 2.38
CA GLU A 57 -4.78 -8.13 1.98
C GLU A 57 -3.89 -7.91 0.75
N ILE A 58 -2.70 -8.50 0.78
CA ILE A 58 -1.74 -8.39 -0.32
C ILE A 58 -1.48 -9.76 -0.91
N ASN A 59 -1.60 -9.86 -2.21
CA ASN A 59 -1.19 -11.04 -2.99
C ASN A 59 0.11 -10.69 -3.70
N LEU A 60 1.23 -11.24 -3.22
CA LEU A 60 2.57 -11.03 -3.74
C LEU A 60 2.98 -12.23 -4.61
N HIS A 61 3.46 -11.96 -5.81
CA HIS A 61 4.01 -12.98 -6.71
C HIS A 61 5.24 -12.47 -7.47
N LEU A 62 6.10 -13.41 -7.89
CA LEU A 62 7.27 -13.13 -8.71
C LEU A 62 6.97 -13.42 -10.19
N ASP A 63 6.80 -12.39 -11.00
CA ASP A 63 6.65 -12.52 -12.45
C ASP A 63 8.04 -12.73 -13.09
N MET A 64 8.30 -13.93 -13.63
CA MET A 64 9.60 -14.24 -14.27
C MET A 64 9.70 -13.83 -15.74
N LYS A 65 8.59 -13.85 -16.49
CA LYS A 65 8.57 -13.54 -17.93
C LYS A 65 7.28 -12.82 -18.32
N LYS A 66 7.31 -12.14 -19.49
CA LYS A 66 6.12 -11.58 -20.11
C LYS A 66 5.13 -12.72 -20.42
N PRO A 67 3.82 -12.57 -20.11
CA PRO A 67 2.83 -13.54 -20.54
C PRO A 67 2.84 -13.64 -22.07
N SER A 68 2.93 -14.87 -22.58
CA SER A 68 3.12 -15.16 -24.00
C SER A 68 1.91 -15.84 -24.66
N TYR A 69 0.70 -15.68 -24.11
CA TYR A 69 -0.51 -16.32 -24.65
C TYR A 69 -1.65 -15.31 -24.87
N GLU A 70 -2.09 -15.19 -26.11
CA GLU A 70 -3.43 -14.67 -26.42
C GLU A 70 -4.46 -15.70 -25.94
N GLY A 71 -5.34 -15.32 -25.01
CA GLY A 71 -6.58 -16.06 -24.73
C GLY A 71 -6.60 -17.03 -23.53
N MET A 72 -5.53 -17.22 -22.76
CA MET A 72 -5.54 -18.06 -21.54
C MET A 72 -4.83 -17.38 -20.37
N SER A 73 -5.52 -17.29 -19.22
CA SER A 73 -4.94 -16.82 -17.95
C SER A 73 -4.14 -17.94 -17.31
N ALA A 74 -2.81 -17.89 -17.40
CA ALA A 74 -1.96 -18.71 -16.55
C ALA A 74 -0.62 -18.01 -16.31
N HIS A 75 -0.54 -17.38 -15.13
CA HIS A 75 0.63 -16.73 -14.58
C HIS A 75 1.79 -17.75 -14.49
N SER A 76 2.93 -17.46 -15.14
CA SER A 76 4.22 -18.10 -14.79
C SER A 76 4.83 -17.41 -13.57
N GLY A 77 3.99 -17.14 -12.56
CA GLY A 77 4.37 -16.49 -11.32
C GLY A 77 4.78 -17.54 -10.29
N GLU A 78 5.91 -17.37 -9.64
CA GLU A 78 6.24 -18.15 -8.45
C GLU A 78 5.51 -17.51 -7.27
N TYR A 79 4.66 -18.28 -6.58
CA TYR A 79 3.83 -17.81 -5.47
C TYR A 79 4.41 -18.15 -4.09
N ASP A 80 5.30 -19.15 -4.00
CA ASP A 80 5.81 -19.70 -2.72
C ASP A 80 7.34 -19.90 -2.69
N GLY A 81 8.06 -19.18 -3.56
CA GLY A 81 9.51 -19.23 -3.62
C GLY A 81 10.21 -18.59 -2.43
N GLU A 82 11.46 -18.96 -2.19
CA GLU A 82 12.33 -18.30 -1.19
C GLU A 82 12.42 -16.79 -1.44
N LEU A 83 12.45 -16.38 -2.71
CA LEU A 83 12.46 -14.97 -3.12
C LEU A 83 11.19 -14.22 -2.71
N VAL A 84 10.02 -14.85 -2.85
CA VAL A 84 8.73 -14.28 -2.47
C VAL A 84 8.63 -14.18 -0.95
N SER A 85 9.04 -15.24 -0.24
CA SER A 85 9.08 -15.27 1.23
C SER A 85 9.99 -14.17 1.81
N ASN A 86 11.19 -14.02 1.25
CA ASN A 86 12.14 -12.99 1.66
C ASN A 86 11.61 -11.59 1.40
N GLU A 87 10.90 -11.38 0.29
CA GLU A 87 10.30 -10.09 -0.02
C GLU A 87 9.11 -9.78 0.90
N ALA A 88 8.26 -10.76 1.21
CA ALA A 88 7.20 -10.61 2.19
C ALA A 88 7.77 -10.20 3.56
N GLN A 89 8.83 -10.87 4.01
CA GLN A 89 9.50 -10.54 5.26
C GLN A 89 10.07 -9.11 5.25
N ARG A 90 10.68 -8.68 4.13
CA ARG A 90 11.19 -7.31 3.97
C ARG A 90 10.09 -6.27 4.09
N ILE A 91 8.94 -6.50 3.43
CA ILE A 91 7.77 -5.61 3.52
C ILE A 91 7.30 -5.51 4.97
N MET A 92 7.22 -6.61 5.70
CA MET A 92 6.76 -6.59 7.09
C MET A 92 7.71 -5.85 8.02
N ASN A 93 9.02 -6.02 7.84
CA ASN A 93 10.02 -5.33 8.65
C ASN A 93 9.93 -3.81 8.46
N ILE A 94 9.93 -3.34 7.20
CA ILE A 94 9.84 -1.90 6.89
C ILE A 94 8.50 -1.33 7.36
N ALA A 95 7.40 -2.08 7.16
CA ALA A 95 6.09 -1.67 7.62
C ALA A 95 6.04 -1.50 9.14
N GLY A 96 6.57 -2.47 9.89
CA GLY A 96 6.66 -2.42 11.35
C GLY A 96 7.38 -1.15 11.85
N GLU A 97 8.50 -0.79 11.23
CA GLU A 97 9.23 0.44 11.56
C GLU A 97 8.42 1.71 11.22
N LEU A 98 7.79 1.77 10.03
CA LEU A 98 6.93 2.89 9.64
C LEU A 98 5.77 3.10 10.62
N PHE A 99 5.14 2.03 11.09
CA PHE A 99 4.06 2.11 12.07
C PHE A 99 4.56 2.52 13.46
N LYS A 100 5.74 2.03 13.86
CA LYS A 100 6.39 2.43 15.11
C LYS A 100 6.70 3.94 15.10
N GLU A 101 7.32 4.45 14.05
CA GLU A 101 7.61 5.88 13.87
C GLU A 101 6.36 6.74 13.92
N LYS A 102 5.30 6.35 13.18
CA LYS A 102 4.02 7.07 13.17
C LYS A 102 3.37 7.09 14.56
N SER A 103 3.46 5.99 15.30
CA SER A 103 2.93 5.90 16.67
C SER A 103 3.69 6.79 17.66
N VAL A 104 5.01 6.93 17.49
CA VAL A 104 5.85 7.81 18.31
C VAL A 104 5.55 9.28 18.00
N GLN A 105 5.45 9.64 16.72
CA GLN A 105 5.06 10.99 16.31
C GLN A 105 3.67 11.38 16.79
N LEU A 106 2.66 10.50 16.69
CA LEU A 106 1.32 10.81 17.18
C LEU A 106 1.28 11.08 18.69
N LYS A 107 2.16 10.44 19.46
CA LYS A 107 2.30 10.68 20.90
C LYS A 107 3.08 11.95 21.22
N SER A 108 4.08 12.32 20.41
CA SER A 108 4.89 13.52 20.63
C SER A 108 4.31 14.79 20.01
N LEU A 109 3.49 14.65 18.97
CA LEU A 109 2.74 15.73 18.36
C LEU A 109 1.59 16.09 19.30
N GLY A 110 1.86 16.98 20.25
CA GLY A 110 0.85 17.66 21.04
C GLY A 110 -0.07 18.49 20.14
N PHE A 111 -1.02 17.83 19.48
CA PHE A 111 -2.08 18.49 18.76
C PHE A 111 -2.96 19.24 19.78
N LYS A 112 -2.68 20.53 19.98
CA LYS A 112 -3.69 21.43 20.56
C LYS A 112 -4.88 21.44 19.61
N LYS A 113 -6.00 20.88 20.06
CA LYS A 113 -7.30 21.00 19.40
C LYS A 113 -7.56 22.50 19.16
N LYS A 114 -7.35 22.98 17.94
CA LYS A 114 -7.73 24.35 17.55
C LYS A 114 -9.24 24.41 17.72
N GLU A 115 -9.76 25.37 18.49
CA GLU A 115 -11.21 25.50 18.67
C GLU A 115 -11.87 25.47 17.30
N SER A 116 -12.81 24.55 17.13
CA SER A 116 -13.54 24.35 15.88
C SER A 116 -14.12 25.68 15.43
N PHE A 117 -13.97 26.00 14.15
CA PHE A 117 -14.52 27.22 13.56
C PHE A 117 -16.03 27.34 13.82
N LEU A 118 -16.74 26.21 13.86
CA LEU A 118 -18.16 26.13 14.21
C LEU A 118 -18.43 26.55 15.67
N ASN A 119 -17.53 26.22 16.60
CA ASN A 119 -17.66 26.66 18.00
C ASN A 119 -17.45 28.17 18.14
N LYS A 120 -16.63 28.78 17.27
CA LYS A 120 -16.49 30.24 17.22
C LYS A 120 -17.75 30.90 16.64
N ILE A 121 -18.34 30.32 15.60
CA ILE A 121 -19.60 30.80 15.01
C ILE A 121 -20.76 30.68 16.01
N LEU A 122 -20.91 29.53 16.67
CA LEU A 122 -21.94 29.31 17.69
C LEU A 122 -21.79 30.27 18.88
N LYS A 123 -20.56 30.51 19.36
CA LYS A 123 -20.32 31.55 20.39
C LYS A 123 -20.74 32.93 19.89
N PHE A 124 -20.41 33.30 18.65
CA PHE A 124 -20.79 34.60 18.08
C PHE A 124 -22.32 34.78 18.02
N PHE A 125 -23.06 33.77 17.58
CA PHE A 125 -24.52 33.81 17.53
C PHE A 125 -25.21 33.82 18.91
N ASN A 126 -24.59 33.17 19.92
CA ASN A 126 -25.14 33.15 21.28
C ASN A 126 -24.82 34.42 22.10
N LEU A 127 -23.99 35.34 21.60
CA LEU A 127 -23.63 36.61 22.24
C LEU A 127 -24.45 37.81 21.74
N THR A 128 -25.32 37.61 20.73
CA THR A 128 -26.11 38.66 20.08
C THR A 128 -27.61 38.60 20.39
N ASN A 129 -28.02 37.76 21.35
CA ASN A 129 -29.36 37.72 21.96
C ASN A 129 -29.25 38.13 23.43
#